data_AF-A0A7L4QTZ7-F1
#
_entry.id   AF-A0A7L4QTZ7-F1
#
_cell.length_a   1.000
_cell.length_b   1.000
_cell.length_c   1.000
_cell.angle_alpha   90.00
_cell.angle_beta   90.00
_cell.angle_gamma   90.00
#
_symmetry.space_group_name_H-M   'P 1'
#
loop_
_entity.id
_entity.type
_entity.pdbx_description
1 polymer ?
#
loop_
_entity_poly.entity_id
_entity_poly.type
_entity_poly.pdbx_seq_one_letter_code
_entity_poly.pdbx_strand_id
1 'polypeptide(L)'
;KWRAGRLQSYLAYIIAGFTGCLLVMVYLQEYVPLVPLFGVVVAVLLKAIVREREDALLIEALGIAMTMYLIYDLNYQADMMLIAAAVIVAFGFGYFSYRTRTADVSGLFSGALVGIILIVFADIRWFLVMLAFFIMGSVSTRYRYSEKERMGVEQAKGGARGYLNVFSNGIVSAAAAVLWGVSGNPLFAALFIGSVATAAADTLASEIGVTGGEPYLITTFSRVPAGTNGGVTILGETVAFLGALLISIFSYLIGVIPLPYIVAGTIAGFVGTNIDSLIGAAIENRGVFGNAGTNFVATAGGGLCALLLVLPLGS
;
A
#
# COMPACT_ATOMS: atom_id res chain seq x y z
N LYS A 1 -12.74 12.31 20.72
CA LYS A 1 -12.77 11.42 21.92
C LYS A 1 -12.90 9.97 21.46
N TRP A 2 -11.77 9.24 21.35
CA TRP A 2 -11.69 7.88 20.81
C TRP A 2 -11.75 6.86 21.96
N ARG A 3 -12.88 6.16 22.14
CA ARG A 3 -13.11 5.23 23.25
C ARG A 3 -12.81 3.78 22.86
N ALA A 4 -12.14 3.07 23.76
CA ALA A 4 -11.66 1.69 23.68
C ALA A 4 -12.72 0.59 23.42
N GLY A 5 -14.02 0.92 23.35
CA GLY A 5 -15.09 -0.03 23.02
C GLY A 5 -15.25 -0.37 21.52
N ARG A 6 -14.52 0.29 20.60
CA ARG A 6 -14.67 0.08 19.15
C ARG A 6 -13.99 -1.18 18.61
N LEU A 7 -12.85 -1.60 19.17
CA LEU A 7 -12.12 -2.76 18.63
C LEU A 7 -12.84 -4.08 18.95
N GLN A 8 -13.45 -4.16 20.13
CA GLN A 8 -14.22 -5.32 20.57
C GLN A 8 -15.39 -5.63 19.64
N SER A 9 -16.07 -4.60 19.10
CA SER A 9 -17.16 -4.83 18.14
C SER A 9 -16.66 -5.37 16.79
N TYR A 10 -15.42 -5.03 16.38
CA TYR A 10 -14.81 -5.63 15.20
C TYR A 10 -14.38 -7.08 15.47
N LEU A 11 -13.84 -7.39 16.65
CA LEU A 11 -13.47 -8.76 17.04
C LEU A 11 -14.70 -9.69 17.06
N ALA A 12 -15.80 -9.26 17.68
CA ALA A 12 -17.04 -10.02 17.67
C ALA A 12 -17.55 -10.28 16.24
N TYR A 13 -17.44 -9.27 15.37
CA TYR A 13 -17.84 -9.40 13.97
C TYR A 13 -16.94 -10.35 13.17
N ILE A 14 -15.61 -10.32 13.41
CA ILE A 14 -14.65 -11.27 12.84
C ILE A 14 -15.00 -12.70 13.27
N ILE A 15 -15.18 -12.93 14.57
CA ILE A 15 -15.47 -14.27 15.11
C ILE A 15 -16.80 -14.79 14.55
N ALA A 16 -17.85 -13.97 14.54
CA ALA A 16 -19.15 -14.34 14.00
C ALA A 16 -19.07 -14.65 12.50
N GLY A 17 -18.37 -13.80 11.73
CA GLY A 17 -18.19 -13.99 10.28
C GLY A 17 -17.44 -15.27 9.95
N PHE A 18 -16.32 -15.54 10.62
CA PHE A 18 -15.56 -16.78 10.43
C PHE A 18 -16.36 -18.02 10.86
N THR A 19 -17.05 -17.95 12.00
CA THR A 19 -17.89 -19.07 12.48
C THR A 19 -18.99 -19.38 11.47
N GLY A 20 -19.69 -18.35 10.97
CA GLY A 20 -20.74 -18.50 9.96
C GLY A 20 -20.21 -19.13 8.67
N CYS A 21 -19.09 -18.62 8.15
CA CYS A 21 -18.51 -19.18 6.93
C CYS A 21 -17.98 -20.61 7.12
N LEU A 22 -17.42 -20.92 8.30
CA LEU A 22 -16.98 -22.28 8.64
C LEU A 22 -18.15 -23.26 8.65
N LEU A 23 -19.28 -22.89 9.26
CA LEU A 23 -20.49 -23.72 9.26
C LEU A 23 -21.02 -23.96 7.85
N VAL A 24 -20.98 -22.94 6.98
CA VAL A 24 -21.39 -23.07 5.56
C VAL A 24 -20.44 -24.00 4.80
N MET A 25 -19.13 -23.86 4.97
CA MET A 25 -18.14 -24.77 4.35
C MET A 25 -18.35 -26.22 4.79
N VAL A 26 -18.56 -26.45 6.09
CA VAL A 26 -18.86 -27.79 6.64
C VAL A 26 -20.18 -28.33 6.08
N TYR A 27 -21.21 -27.50 5.95
CA TYR A 27 -22.50 -27.90 5.40
C TYR A 27 -22.40 -28.28 3.91
N LEU A 28 -21.68 -27.49 3.11
CA LEU A 28 -21.49 -27.71 1.67
C LEU A 28 -20.42 -28.76 1.36
N GLN A 29 -19.65 -29.23 2.35
CA GLN A 29 -18.50 -30.12 2.17
C GLN A 29 -17.42 -29.54 1.25
N GLU A 30 -17.31 -28.21 1.18
CA GLU A 30 -16.28 -27.50 0.43
C GLU A 30 -15.28 -26.83 1.37
N TYR A 31 -13.98 -27.07 1.15
CA TYR A 31 -12.91 -26.53 1.99
C TYR A 31 -12.00 -25.59 1.20
N VAL A 32 -12.40 -24.32 1.12
CA VAL A 32 -11.62 -23.26 0.46
C VAL A 32 -11.32 -22.15 1.47
N PRO A 33 -10.31 -22.30 2.34
CA PRO A 33 -10.08 -21.41 3.51
C PRO A 33 -9.76 -19.95 3.15
N LEU A 34 -9.30 -19.68 1.93
CA LEU A 34 -9.05 -18.31 1.46
C LEU A 34 -10.35 -17.52 1.26
N VAL A 35 -11.42 -18.17 0.80
CA VAL A 35 -12.73 -17.52 0.57
C VAL A 35 -13.28 -16.84 1.84
N PRO A 36 -13.45 -17.54 2.99
CA PRO A 36 -13.93 -16.91 4.22
C PRO A 36 -12.90 -15.93 4.79
N LEU A 37 -11.61 -16.17 4.62
CA LEU A 37 -10.57 -15.26 5.08
C LEU A 37 -10.70 -13.90 4.42
N PHE A 38 -10.66 -13.87 3.09
CA PHE A 38 -10.79 -12.64 2.33
C PHE A 38 -12.18 -12.00 2.54
N GLY A 39 -13.25 -12.80 2.55
CA GLY A 39 -14.60 -12.33 2.83
C GLY A 39 -14.72 -11.59 4.17
N VAL A 40 -14.22 -12.18 5.26
CA VAL A 40 -14.29 -11.57 6.60
C VAL A 40 -13.38 -10.35 6.71
N VAL A 41 -12.16 -10.39 6.16
CA VAL A 41 -11.24 -9.25 6.18
C VAL A 41 -11.85 -8.06 5.42
N VAL A 42 -12.41 -8.29 4.24
CA VAL A 42 -13.10 -7.26 3.45
C VAL A 42 -14.36 -6.76 4.16
N ALA A 43 -15.14 -7.64 4.77
CA ALA A 43 -16.33 -7.25 5.54
C ALA A 43 -15.98 -6.24 6.64
N VAL A 44 -14.92 -6.52 7.39
CA VAL A 44 -14.46 -5.69 8.50
C VAL A 44 -13.87 -4.37 8.01
N LEU A 45 -13.12 -4.41 6.89
CA LEU A 45 -12.61 -3.23 6.23
C LEU A 45 -13.73 -2.31 5.73
N LEU A 46 -14.71 -2.85 5.00
CA LEU A 46 -15.84 -2.08 4.48
C LEU A 46 -16.64 -1.48 5.62
N LYS A 47 -16.90 -2.24 6.68
CA LYS A 47 -17.52 -1.73 7.90
C LYS A 47 -16.73 -0.61 8.58
N ALA A 48 -15.41 -0.56 8.41
CA ALA A 48 -14.59 0.56 8.88
C ALA A 48 -14.67 1.80 7.96
N ILE A 49 -14.91 1.60 6.66
CA ILE A 49 -14.96 2.66 5.64
C ILE A 49 -16.35 3.29 5.52
N VAL A 50 -17.40 2.48 5.35
CA VAL A 50 -18.74 2.96 4.96
C VAL A 50 -19.70 3.14 6.13
N ARG A 51 -19.21 3.07 7.37
CA ARG A 51 -20.02 3.08 8.60
C ARG A 51 -21.04 4.21 8.71
N GLU A 52 -20.71 5.39 8.18
CA GLU A 52 -21.54 6.59 8.27
C GLU A 52 -22.49 6.74 7.08
N ARG A 53 -22.50 5.80 6.12
CA ARG A 53 -23.38 5.84 4.97
C ARG A 53 -24.68 5.08 5.23
N GLU A 54 -25.77 5.58 4.65
CA GLU A 54 -27.08 4.94 4.75
C GLU A 54 -27.15 3.62 3.96
N ASP A 55 -26.42 3.53 2.85
CA ASP A 55 -26.32 2.37 1.96
C ASP A 55 -25.22 1.37 2.38
N ALA A 56 -24.69 1.48 3.61
CA ALA A 56 -23.55 0.69 4.08
C ALA A 56 -23.75 -0.83 3.96
N LEU A 57 -24.91 -1.35 4.35
CA LEU A 57 -25.19 -2.80 4.31
C LEU A 57 -25.16 -3.35 2.87
N LEU A 58 -25.67 -2.58 1.90
CA LEU A 58 -25.67 -3.00 0.49
C LEU A 58 -24.24 -3.08 -0.03
N ILE A 59 -23.41 -2.06 0.28
CA ILE A 59 -22.02 -2.00 -0.17
C ILE A 59 -21.18 -3.09 0.49
N GLU A 60 -21.36 -3.31 1.80
CA GLU A 60 -20.73 -4.41 2.51
C GLU A 60 -21.10 -5.75 1.88
N ALA A 61 -22.40 -6.04 1.71
CA ALA A 61 -22.86 -7.32 1.16
C ALA A 61 -22.32 -7.57 -0.26
N LEU A 62 -22.42 -6.57 -1.14
CA LEU A 62 -21.93 -6.68 -2.52
C LEU A 62 -20.40 -6.88 -2.56
N GLY A 63 -19.65 -6.07 -1.81
CA GLY A 63 -18.20 -6.14 -1.77
C GLY A 63 -17.69 -7.47 -1.22
N ILE A 64 -18.32 -7.99 -0.16
CA ILE A 64 -18.01 -9.30 0.41
C ILE A 64 -18.30 -10.41 -0.60
N ALA A 65 -19.50 -10.42 -1.19
CA ALA A 65 -19.91 -11.44 -2.15
C ALA A 65 -19.00 -11.48 -3.38
N MET A 66 -18.71 -10.32 -3.98
CA MET A 66 -17.80 -10.23 -5.13
C MET A 66 -16.38 -10.69 -4.77
N THR A 67 -15.89 -10.35 -3.58
CA THR A 67 -14.56 -10.78 -3.14
C THR A 67 -14.51 -12.29 -2.92
N MET A 68 -15.51 -12.85 -2.23
CA MET A 68 -15.59 -14.30 -2.00
C MET A 68 -15.70 -15.07 -3.32
N TYR A 69 -16.50 -14.58 -4.26
CA TYR A 69 -16.64 -15.18 -5.59
C TYR A 69 -15.33 -15.12 -6.38
N LEU A 70 -14.64 -13.97 -6.39
CA LEU A 70 -13.34 -13.83 -7.04
C LEU A 70 -12.31 -14.81 -6.50
N ILE A 71 -12.20 -14.93 -5.16
CA ILE A 71 -11.24 -15.84 -4.53
C ILE A 71 -11.59 -17.30 -4.78
N TYR A 72 -12.88 -17.63 -4.84
CA TYR A 72 -13.34 -18.97 -5.20
C TYR A 72 -12.96 -19.32 -6.65
N ASP A 73 -13.23 -18.41 -7.60
CA ASP A 73 -12.94 -18.61 -9.03
C ASP A 73 -11.44 -18.67 -9.34
N LEU A 74 -10.62 -17.90 -8.60
CA LEU A 74 -9.16 -18.00 -8.68
C LEU A 74 -8.64 -19.40 -8.34
N ASN A 75 -9.40 -20.18 -7.54
CA ASN A 75 -9.08 -21.55 -7.14
C ASN A 75 -7.62 -21.74 -6.66
N TYR A 76 -7.08 -20.71 -6.00
CA TYR A 76 -5.70 -20.72 -5.53
C TYR A 76 -5.60 -21.53 -4.23
N GLN A 77 -4.65 -22.46 -4.17
CA GLN A 77 -4.43 -23.27 -2.98
C GLN A 77 -3.21 -22.78 -2.21
N ALA A 78 -3.41 -22.52 -0.92
CA ALA A 78 -2.36 -22.13 0.00
C ALA A 78 -2.39 -23.04 1.23
N ASP A 79 -1.20 -23.35 1.75
CA ASP A 79 -1.05 -24.16 2.95
C ASP A 79 -1.66 -23.47 4.18
N MET A 80 -2.30 -24.24 5.06
CA MET A 80 -2.99 -23.70 6.25
C MET A 80 -2.03 -22.99 7.21
N MET A 81 -0.80 -23.47 7.34
CA MET A 81 0.22 -22.82 8.18
C MET A 81 0.64 -21.48 7.59
N LEU A 82 0.78 -21.40 6.26
CA LEU A 82 1.06 -20.14 5.56
C LEU A 82 -0.09 -19.13 5.76
N ILE A 83 -1.34 -19.59 5.61
CA ILE A 83 -2.53 -18.74 5.82
C ILE A 83 -2.57 -18.23 7.27
N ALA A 84 -2.37 -19.11 8.25
CA ALA A 84 -2.36 -18.72 9.66
C ALA A 84 -1.23 -17.72 9.95
N ALA A 85 -0.02 -17.95 9.43
CA ALA A 85 1.10 -17.03 9.56
C ALA A 85 0.80 -15.67 8.91
N ALA A 86 0.20 -15.66 7.71
CA ALA A 86 -0.19 -14.44 7.01
C ALA A 86 -1.16 -13.60 7.84
N VAL A 87 -2.19 -14.22 8.41
CA VAL A 87 -3.16 -13.56 9.29
C VAL A 87 -2.48 -12.99 10.52
N ILE A 88 -1.70 -13.80 11.24
CA ILE A 88 -1.03 -13.38 12.48
C ILE A 88 -0.08 -12.21 12.22
N VAL A 89 0.76 -12.31 11.19
CA VAL A 89 1.75 -11.28 10.84
C VAL A 89 1.05 -10.00 10.38
N ALA A 90 0.09 -10.10 9.46
CA ALA A 90 -0.57 -8.93 8.88
C ALA A 90 -1.45 -8.18 9.90
N PHE A 91 -2.25 -8.90 10.70
CA PHE A 91 -3.04 -8.28 11.77
C PHE A 91 -2.19 -7.83 12.96
N GLY A 92 -1.11 -8.56 13.29
CA GLY A 92 -0.15 -8.16 14.32
C GLY A 92 0.50 -6.82 13.97
N PHE A 93 0.97 -6.68 12.72
CA PHE A 93 1.49 -5.43 12.20
C PHE A 93 0.44 -4.32 12.12
N GLY A 94 -0.76 -4.62 11.62
CA GLY A 94 -1.85 -3.64 11.55
C GLY A 94 -2.24 -3.12 12.95
N TYR A 95 -2.35 -4.01 13.94
CA TYR A 95 -2.62 -3.65 15.33
C TYR A 95 -1.50 -2.80 15.93
N PHE A 96 -0.24 -3.19 15.70
CA PHE A 96 0.92 -2.41 16.14
C PHE A 96 0.88 -0.99 15.57
N SER A 97 0.66 -0.86 14.25
CA SER A 97 0.58 0.43 13.54
C SER A 97 -0.56 1.31 14.07
N TYR A 98 -1.72 0.71 14.35
CA TYR A 98 -2.83 1.41 14.99
C TYR A 98 -2.46 1.90 16.40
N ARG A 99 -1.79 1.05 17.19
CA ARG A 99 -1.38 1.39 18.56
C ARG A 99 -0.32 2.48 18.60
N THR A 100 0.60 2.51 17.64
CA THR A 100 1.60 3.57 17.48
C THR A 100 1.04 4.84 16.82
N ARG A 101 -0.26 4.86 16.49
CA ARG A 101 -0.96 5.95 15.79
C ARG A 101 -0.37 6.29 14.42
N THR A 102 0.31 5.34 13.79
CA THR A 102 0.81 5.48 12.41
C THR A 102 -0.25 5.09 11.39
N ALA A 103 -1.29 4.35 11.79
CA ALA A 103 -2.46 4.03 10.98
C ALA A 103 -3.76 4.22 11.77
N ASP A 104 -4.86 4.55 11.07
CA ASP A 104 -6.20 4.52 11.65
C ASP A 104 -6.86 3.13 11.52
N VAL A 105 -8.10 2.96 11.98
CA VAL A 105 -8.80 1.66 11.95
C VAL A 105 -8.96 1.14 10.51
N SER A 106 -9.22 2.04 9.55
CA SER A 106 -9.32 1.67 8.14
C SER A 106 -7.95 1.31 7.58
N GLY A 107 -6.89 2.00 8.00
CA GLY A 107 -5.49 1.68 7.69
C GLY A 107 -5.05 0.32 8.24
N LEU A 108 -5.49 -0.06 9.44
CA LEU A 108 -5.23 -1.39 10.02
C LEU A 108 -5.78 -2.50 9.12
N PHE A 109 -7.08 -2.44 8.78
CA PHE A 109 -7.72 -3.53 8.03
C PHE A 109 -7.28 -3.56 6.55
N SER A 110 -7.07 -2.39 5.92
CA SER A 110 -6.54 -2.34 4.55
C SER A 110 -5.09 -2.82 4.51
N GLY A 111 -4.26 -2.44 5.50
CA GLY A 111 -2.88 -2.90 5.62
C GLY A 111 -2.80 -4.40 5.87
N ALA A 112 -3.70 -4.94 6.71
CA ALA A 112 -3.81 -6.37 6.94
C ALA A 112 -4.23 -7.11 5.66
N LEU A 113 -5.21 -6.58 4.91
CA LEU A 113 -5.65 -7.16 3.63
C LEU A 113 -4.50 -7.21 2.62
N VAL A 114 -3.81 -6.08 2.38
CA VAL A 114 -2.65 -6.03 1.49
C VAL A 114 -1.56 -6.99 1.98
N GLY A 115 -1.28 -7.02 3.28
CA GLY A 115 -0.29 -7.94 3.85
C GLY A 115 -0.63 -9.41 3.65
N ILE A 116 -1.89 -9.80 3.83
CA ILE A 116 -2.37 -11.16 3.56
C ILE A 116 -2.17 -11.51 2.07
N ILE A 117 -2.53 -10.60 1.16
CA ILE A 117 -2.33 -10.82 -0.28
C ILE A 117 -0.86 -11.09 -0.61
N LEU A 118 0.05 -10.26 -0.10
CA LEU A 118 1.48 -10.40 -0.35
C LEU A 118 2.06 -11.72 0.18
N ILE A 119 1.65 -12.14 1.39
CA ILE A 119 2.17 -13.37 2.01
C ILE A 119 1.57 -14.61 1.35
N VAL A 120 0.26 -14.61 1.06
CA VAL A 120 -0.46 -15.77 0.51
C VAL A 120 -0.10 -16.02 -0.94
N PHE A 121 -0.09 -14.99 -1.78
CA PHE A 121 0.14 -15.17 -3.23
C PHE A 121 1.61 -15.08 -3.63
N ALA A 122 2.48 -14.52 -2.80
CA ALA A 122 3.90 -14.47 -3.10
C ALA A 122 4.73 -15.13 -2.01
N ASP A 123 5.15 -14.36 -1.00
CA ASP A 123 6.04 -14.82 0.05
C ASP A 123 6.09 -13.77 1.18
N ILE A 124 6.41 -14.19 2.40
CA ILE A 124 6.60 -13.27 3.54
C ILE A 124 7.63 -12.17 3.23
N ARG A 125 8.64 -12.45 2.40
CA ARG A 125 9.64 -11.47 1.97
C ARG A 125 9.02 -10.28 1.23
N TRP A 126 7.98 -10.48 0.42
CA TRP A 126 7.28 -9.38 -0.27
C TRP A 126 6.59 -8.47 0.75
N PHE A 127 5.98 -9.04 1.77
CA PHE A 127 5.45 -8.27 2.90
C PHE A 127 6.54 -7.49 3.64
N LEU A 128 7.74 -8.08 3.83
CA LEU A 128 8.85 -7.39 4.48
C LEU A 128 9.34 -6.16 3.68
N VAL A 129 9.33 -6.21 2.34
CA VAL A 129 9.65 -5.03 1.52
C VAL A 129 8.63 -3.91 1.74
N MET A 130 7.34 -4.25 1.70
CA MET A 130 6.26 -3.29 1.97
C MET A 130 6.33 -2.74 3.40
N LEU A 131 6.69 -3.58 4.36
CA LEU A 131 6.94 -3.18 5.74
C LEU A 131 8.14 -2.21 5.84
N ALA A 132 9.22 -2.46 5.12
CA ALA A 132 10.38 -1.57 5.07
C ALA A 132 9.99 -0.18 4.54
N PHE A 133 9.20 -0.13 3.45
CA PHE A 133 8.60 1.11 2.96
C PHE A 133 7.77 1.81 4.04
N PHE A 134 6.87 1.08 4.71
CA PHE A 134 6.00 1.67 5.72
C PHE A 134 6.78 2.23 6.92
N ILE A 135 7.81 1.51 7.39
CA ILE A 135 8.68 1.95 8.48
C ILE A 135 9.43 3.21 8.05
N MET A 136 10.03 3.19 6.87
CA MET A 136 10.77 4.31 6.29
C MET A 136 9.89 5.55 6.19
N GLY A 137 8.66 5.40 5.69
CA GLY A 137 7.66 6.47 5.65
C GLY A 137 7.21 6.97 7.01
N SER A 138 6.98 6.06 7.97
CA SER A 138 6.59 6.45 9.33
C SER A 138 7.71 7.22 10.05
N VAL A 139 8.97 6.87 9.79
CA VAL A 139 10.14 7.57 10.32
C VAL A 139 10.30 8.94 9.66
N SER A 140 10.15 9.04 8.33
CA SER A 140 10.25 10.31 7.62
C SER A 140 9.14 11.29 7.99
N THR A 141 7.91 10.82 8.22
CA THR A 141 6.82 11.68 8.70
C THR A 141 7.18 12.35 10.04
N ARG A 142 7.92 11.67 10.92
CA ARG A 142 8.36 12.25 12.21
C ARG A 142 9.62 13.13 12.10
N TYR A 143 10.36 13.03 11.00
CA TYR A 143 11.54 13.87 10.78
C TYR A 143 11.14 15.34 10.72
N ARG A 144 11.76 16.17 11.57
CA ARG A 144 11.52 17.63 11.69
C ARG A 144 10.04 18.03 11.74
N TYR A 145 9.22 17.24 12.45
CA TYR A 145 7.77 17.47 12.52
C TYR A 145 7.41 18.90 12.97
N SER A 146 8.11 19.46 13.96
CA SER A 146 7.86 20.82 14.46
C SER A 146 8.13 21.92 13.44
N GLU A 147 9.00 21.67 12.45
CA GLU A 147 9.25 22.61 11.34
C GLU A 147 8.09 22.55 10.33
N LYS A 148 7.65 21.33 9.98
CA LYS A 148 6.51 21.10 9.09
C LYS A 148 5.20 21.68 9.64
N GLU A 149 4.97 21.53 10.95
CA GLU A 149 3.81 22.11 11.64
C GLU A 149 3.82 23.65 11.61
N ARG A 150 5.00 24.29 11.71
CA ARG A 150 5.11 25.75 11.59
C ARG A 150 4.85 26.25 10.17
N MET A 151 5.14 25.41 9.17
CA MET A 151 4.89 25.68 7.76
C MET A 151 3.44 25.38 7.35
N GLY A 152 2.67 24.66 8.18
CA GLY A 152 1.30 24.24 7.86
C GLY A 152 1.23 23.17 6.76
N VAL A 153 2.31 22.41 6.57
CA VAL A 153 2.47 21.38 5.52
C VAL A 153 2.49 19.96 6.11
N GLU A 154 2.16 19.81 7.38
CA GLU A 154 2.11 18.51 8.03
C GLU A 154 0.98 17.62 7.48
N GLN A 155 1.22 16.31 7.44
CA GLN A 155 0.17 15.39 7.03
C GLN A 155 -1.02 15.42 8.00
N ALA A 156 -2.23 15.53 7.43
CA ALA A 156 -3.48 15.50 8.16
C ALA A 156 -3.58 14.28 9.10
N LYS A 157 -4.28 14.42 10.22
CA LYS A 157 -4.42 13.40 11.29
C LYS A 157 -3.09 13.03 11.99
N GLY A 158 -2.09 13.91 11.98
CA GLY A 158 -0.80 13.65 12.64
C GLY A 158 -0.01 12.51 12.01
N GLY A 159 -0.16 12.33 10.69
CA GLY A 159 0.52 11.28 9.92
C GLY A 159 -0.13 9.89 9.97
N ALA A 160 -1.32 9.74 10.57
CA ALA A 160 -2.01 8.45 10.61
C ALA A 160 -2.59 8.09 9.22
N ARG A 161 -2.04 7.02 8.61
CA ARG A 161 -2.46 6.53 7.28
C ARG A 161 -3.79 5.79 7.36
N GLY A 162 -4.74 6.20 6.53
CA GLY A 162 -6.03 5.52 6.34
C GLY A 162 -6.06 4.63 5.09
N TYR A 163 -7.20 4.00 4.81
CA TYR A 163 -7.35 3.06 3.70
C TYR A 163 -6.97 3.64 2.33
N LEU A 164 -7.28 4.92 2.08
CA LEU A 164 -6.93 5.58 0.81
C LEU A 164 -5.42 5.58 0.55
N ASN A 165 -4.61 5.87 1.57
CA ASN A 165 -3.15 5.86 1.44
C ASN A 165 -2.59 4.44 1.30
N VAL A 166 -3.21 3.47 2.00
CA VAL A 166 -2.79 2.06 1.90
C VAL A 166 -3.08 1.52 0.50
N PHE A 167 -4.27 1.76 -0.04
CA PHE A 167 -4.62 1.27 -1.37
C PHE A 167 -3.92 2.04 -2.50
N SER A 168 -3.79 3.36 -2.40
CA SER A 168 -3.10 4.15 -3.43
C SER A 168 -1.66 3.69 -3.63
N ASN A 169 -0.98 3.30 -2.55
CA ASN A 169 0.42 2.87 -2.59
C ASN A 169 0.58 1.35 -2.69
N GLY A 170 -0.45 0.58 -2.31
CA GLY A 170 -0.36 -0.87 -2.13
C GLY A 170 -1.14 -1.72 -3.13
N ILE A 171 -2.08 -1.15 -3.90
CA ILE A 171 -2.93 -1.97 -4.77
C ILE A 171 -2.16 -2.55 -5.97
N VAL A 172 -1.21 -1.79 -6.53
CA VAL A 172 -0.38 -2.25 -7.66
C VAL A 172 0.55 -3.37 -7.20
N SER A 173 1.17 -3.23 -6.02
CA SER A 173 2.01 -4.27 -5.44
C SER A 173 1.20 -5.51 -5.00
N ALA A 174 -0.01 -5.34 -4.49
CA ALA A 174 -0.93 -6.45 -4.21
C ALA A 174 -1.34 -7.20 -5.48
N ALA A 175 -1.70 -6.46 -6.55
CA ALA A 175 -2.02 -7.06 -7.85
C ALA A 175 -0.81 -7.81 -8.43
N ALA A 176 0.40 -7.23 -8.32
CA ALA A 176 1.63 -7.89 -8.71
C ALA A 176 1.86 -9.21 -7.96
N ALA A 177 1.58 -9.26 -6.66
CA ALA A 177 1.69 -10.50 -5.89
C ALA A 177 0.68 -11.57 -6.32
N VAL A 178 -0.59 -11.19 -6.57
CA VAL A 178 -1.59 -12.13 -7.11
C VAL A 178 -1.14 -12.69 -8.46
N LEU A 179 -0.70 -11.81 -9.37
CA LEU A 179 -0.24 -12.21 -10.70
C LEU A 179 1.01 -13.10 -10.63
N TRP A 180 1.95 -12.80 -9.72
CA TRP A 180 3.10 -13.65 -9.42
C TRP A 180 2.66 -15.03 -8.92
N GLY A 181 1.75 -15.10 -7.95
CA GLY A 181 1.29 -16.36 -7.37
C GLY A 181 0.58 -17.26 -8.38
N VAL A 182 -0.23 -16.68 -9.26
CA VAL A 182 -1.00 -17.41 -10.26
C VAL A 182 -0.14 -17.85 -11.46
N SER A 183 0.82 -17.02 -11.89
CA SER A 183 1.59 -17.27 -13.13
C SER A 183 3.01 -17.76 -12.93
N GLY A 184 3.63 -17.49 -11.77
CA GLY A 184 5.05 -17.69 -11.51
C GLY A 184 6.00 -16.77 -12.31
N ASN A 185 5.48 -15.76 -13.02
CA ASN A 185 6.28 -14.97 -13.96
C ASN A 185 7.10 -13.87 -13.25
N PRO A 186 8.45 -13.86 -13.36
CA PRO A 186 9.35 -12.88 -12.70
C PRO A 186 9.15 -11.44 -13.12
N LEU A 187 8.43 -11.17 -14.21
CA LEU A 187 8.00 -9.83 -14.55
C LEU A 187 7.14 -9.21 -13.43
N PHE A 188 6.32 -9.99 -12.74
CA PHE A 188 5.49 -9.46 -11.65
C PHE A 188 6.31 -9.07 -10.40
N ALA A 189 7.50 -9.65 -10.20
CA ALA A 189 8.44 -9.17 -9.19
C ALA A 189 9.03 -7.80 -9.56
N ALA A 190 9.23 -7.54 -10.87
CA ALA A 190 9.59 -6.21 -11.38
C ALA A 190 8.47 -5.18 -11.18
N LEU A 191 7.22 -5.54 -11.52
CA LEU A 191 6.05 -4.70 -11.28
C LEU A 191 5.92 -4.32 -9.80
N PHE A 192 6.09 -5.31 -8.92
CA PHE A 192 6.09 -5.13 -7.48
C PHE A 192 7.17 -4.15 -7.03
N ILE A 193 8.45 -4.39 -7.36
CA ILE A 193 9.53 -3.53 -6.86
C ILE A 193 9.42 -2.11 -7.39
N GLY A 194 9.04 -1.91 -8.65
CA GLY A 194 8.81 -0.58 -9.22
C GLY A 194 7.74 0.18 -8.45
N SER A 195 6.60 -0.47 -8.18
CA SER A 195 5.50 0.12 -7.41
C SER A 195 5.90 0.51 -5.98
N VAL A 196 6.56 -0.40 -5.24
CA VAL A 196 6.94 -0.14 -3.84
C VAL A 196 8.07 0.88 -3.75
N ALA A 197 9.04 0.83 -4.67
CA ALA A 197 10.11 1.82 -4.75
C ALA A 197 9.57 3.22 -5.05
N THR A 198 8.56 3.34 -5.93
CA THR A 198 7.89 4.63 -6.17
C THR A 198 7.18 5.15 -4.93
N ALA A 199 6.40 4.31 -4.25
CA ALA A 199 5.71 4.72 -3.03
C ALA A 199 6.69 5.20 -1.94
N ALA A 200 7.84 4.54 -1.82
CA ALA A 200 8.89 4.93 -0.89
C ALA A 200 9.59 6.23 -1.29
N ALA A 201 9.96 6.36 -2.56
CA ALA A 201 10.59 7.56 -3.09
C ALA A 201 9.68 8.79 -2.94
N ASP A 202 8.40 8.66 -3.26
CA ASP A 202 7.41 9.71 -3.13
C ASP A 202 7.19 10.13 -1.67
N THR A 203 6.98 9.16 -0.79
CA THR A 203 6.82 9.42 0.65
C THR A 203 8.06 10.12 1.23
N LEU A 204 9.25 9.69 0.85
CA LEU A 204 10.47 10.30 1.37
C LEU A 204 10.72 11.70 0.80
N ALA A 205 10.44 11.91 -0.49
CA ALA A 205 10.54 13.23 -1.11
C ALA A 205 9.57 14.23 -0.49
N SER A 206 8.31 13.85 -0.29
CA SER A 206 7.29 14.71 0.30
C SER A 206 7.56 15.01 1.78
N GLU A 207 8.03 14.02 2.55
CA GLU A 207 8.22 14.18 4.00
C GLU A 207 9.55 14.80 4.42
N ILE A 208 10.63 14.56 3.66
CA ILE A 208 11.97 15.09 3.95
C ILE A 208 12.28 16.27 3.03
N GLY A 209 11.94 16.16 1.74
CA GLY A 209 12.24 17.18 0.73
C GLY A 209 11.55 18.52 0.98
N VAL A 210 10.42 18.54 1.69
CA VAL A 210 9.74 19.78 2.11
C VAL A 210 10.62 20.66 3.03
N THR A 211 11.59 20.06 3.72
CA THR A 211 12.57 20.79 4.56
C THR A 211 13.78 21.30 3.77
N GLY A 212 13.79 21.09 2.45
CA GLY A 212 14.90 21.40 1.54
C GLY A 212 14.93 22.85 1.01
N GLY A 213 14.08 23.74 1.53
CA GLY A 213 13.95 25.13 1.06
C GLY A 213 12.79 25.32 0.08
N GLU A 214 12.86 26.38 -0.74
CA GLU A 214 11.80 26.72 -1.68
C GLU A 214 11.78 25.74 -2.88
N PRO A 215 10.68 25.00 -3.10
CA PRO A 215 10.56 24.09 -4.24
C PRO A 215 10.38 24.82 -5.57
N TYR A 216 10.74 24.12 -6.65
CA TYR A 216 10.44 24.50 -8.02
C TYR A 216 9.28 23.66 -8.54
N LEU A 217 8.33 24.28 -9.23
CA LEU A 217 7.24 23.55 -9.87
C LEU A 217 7.80 22.73 -11.04
N ILE A 218 7.53 21.42 -11.08
CA ILE A 218 8.10 20.52 -12.10
C ILE A 218 7.72 20.88 -13.54
N THR A 219 6.60 21.58 -13.75
CA THR A 219 6.09 21.94 -15.07
C THR A 219 6.66 23.25 -15.61
N THR A 220 6.83 24.26 -14.75
CA THR A 220 7.25 25.62 -15.17
C THR A 220 8.65 26.01 -14.71
N PHE A 221 9.26 25.21 -13.80
CA PHE A 221 10.50 25.54 -13.10
C PHE A 221 10.45 26.89 -12.36
N SER A 222 9.26 27.34 -12.00
CA SER A 222 9.06 28.55 -11.18
C SER A 222 9.14 28.19 -9.69
N ARG A 223 9.64 29.10 -8.86
CA ARG A 223 9.62 28.92 -7.41
C ARG A 223 8.18 28.97 -6.89
N VAL A 224 7.83 28.03 -6.03
CA VAL A 224 6.51 27.93 -5.39
C VAL A 224 6.65 27.72 -3.88
N PRO A 225 5.62 28.04 -3.08
CA PRO A 225 5.66 27.79 -1.64
C PRO A 225 5.85 26.30 -1.31
N ALA A 226 6.49 26.01 -0.18
CA ALA A 226 6.59 24.66 0.34
C ALA A 226 5.20 24.03 0.54
N GLY A 227 5.06 22.74 0.21
CA GLY A 227 3.78 22.04 0.25
C GLY A 227 2.89 22.21 -1.00
N THR A 228 3.36 22.94 -2.03
CA THR A 228 2.66 22.99 -3.32
C THR A 228 2.74 21.64 -4.04
N ASN A 229 1.60 21.11 -4.49
CA ASN A 229 1.55 19.87 -5.28
C ASN A 229 2.38 20.01 -6.56
N GLY A 230 3.30 19.06 -6.79
CA GLY A 230 4.25 19.08 -7.90
C GLY A 230 5.46 20.00 -7.71
N GLY A 231 5.66 20.53 -6.50
CA GLY A 231 6.88 21.22 -6.12
C GLY A 231 8.01 20.25 -5.79
N VAL A 232 9.11 20.33 -6.52
CA VAL A 232 10.31 19.49 -6.32
C VAL A 232 11.46 20.30 -5.72
N THR A 233 12.19 19.70 -4.77
CA THR A 233 13.43 20.25 -4.20
C THR A 233 14.60 19.33 -4.54
N ILE A 234 15.81 19.88 -4.60
CA ILE A 234 17.04 19.08 -4.82
C ILE A 234 17.19 18.02 -3.72
N LEU A 235 16.86 18.39 -2.48
CA LEU A 235 16.85 17.45 -1.36
C LEU A 235 15.81 16.35 -1.57
N GLY A 236 14.60 16.70 -2.00
CA GLY A 236 13.51 15.77 -2.30
C GLY A 236 13.91 14.76 -3.37
N GLU A 237 14.45 15.20 -4.51
CA GLU A 237 14.90 14.32 -5.59
C GLU A 237 16.06 13.39 -5.15
N THR A 238 17.02 13.92 -4.39
CA THR A 238 18.14 13.12 -3.87
C THR A 238 17.62 12.01 -2.94
N VAL A 239 16.70 12.38 -2.04
CA VAL A 239 16.12 11.45 -1.07
C VAL A 239 15.16 10.46 -1.74
N ALA A 240 14.41 10.86 -2.78
CA ALA A 240 13.61 9.97 -3.61
C ALA A 240 14.47 8.87 -4.23
N PHE A 241 15.58 9.26 -4.88
CA PHE A 241 16.50 8.32 -5.49
C PHE A 241 17.09 7.35 -4.46
N LEU A 242 17.56 7.85 -3.32
CA LEU A 242 18.08 7.01 -2.24
C LEU A 242 17.01 6.08 -1.65
N GLY A 243 15.78 6.55 -1.51
CA GLY A 243 14.64 5.75 -1.05
C GLY A 243 14.35 4.57 -1.97
N ALA A 244 14.23 4.84 -3.28
CA ALA A 244 14.04 3.82 -4.29
C ALA A 244 15.20 2.80 -4.32
N LEU A 245 16.44 3.29 -4.20
CA LEU A 245 17.63 2.45 -4.16
C LEU A 245 17.64 1.55 -2.92
N LEU A 246 17.34 2.08 -1.74
CA LEU A 246 17.31 1.32 -0.49
C LEU A 246 16.27 0.19 -0.53
N ILE A 247 15.07 0.48 -1.02
CA ILE A 247 14.01 -0.53 -1.19
C ILE A 247 14.42 -1.60 -2.19
N SER A 248 15.05 -1.21 -3.31
CA SER A 248 15.53 -2.13 -4.33
C SER A 248 16.66 -3.03 -3.82
N ILE A 249 17.64 -2.48 -3.10
CA ILE A 249 18.72 -3.24 -2.46
C ILE A 249 18.14 -4.18 -1.41
N PHE A 250 17.26 -3.70 -0.53
CA PHE A 250 16.66 -4.53 0.50
C PHE A 250 15.91 -5.73 -0.09
N SER A 251 15.15 -5.49 -1.17
CA SER A 251 14.42 -6.53 -1.90
C SER A 251 15.33 -7.58 -2.52
N TYR A 252 16.48 -7.16 -3.06
CA TYR A 252 17.51 -8.09 -3.53
C TYR A 252 18.12 -8.90 -2.38
N LEU A 253 18.50 -8.25 -1.28
CA LEU A 253 19.16 -8.90 -0.14
C LEU A 253 18.31 -10.00 0.50
N ILE A 254 16.99 -9.80 0.57
CA ILE A 254 16.07 -10.81 1.08
C ILE A 254 15.62 -11.80 -0.01
N GLY A 255 16.05 -11.63 -1.26
CA GLY A 255 15.81 -12.57 -2.35
C GLY A 255 14.43 -12.47 -3.01
N VAL A 256 13.81 -11.29 -3.05
CA VAL A 256 12.56 -11.03 -3.79
C VAL A 256 12.83 -10.78 -5.28
N ILE A 257 13.95 -10.12 -5.59
CA ILE A 257 14.33 -9.77 -6.96
C ILE A 257 15.80 -10.18 -7.25
N PRO A 258 16.15 -10.46 -8.52
CA PRO A 258 17.54 -10.68 -8.92
C PRO A 258 18.32 -9.35 -9.02
N LEU A 259 19.65 -9.43 -9.04
CA LEU A 259 20.55 -8.27 -9.04
C LEU A 259 20.25 -7.22 -10.13
N PRO A 260 19.95 -7.59 -11.40
CA PRO A 260 19.68 -6.59 -12.45
C PRO A 260 18.44 -5.72 -12.15
N TYR A 261 17.49 -6.24 -11.37
CA TYR A 261 16.25 -5.54 -11.06
C TYR A 261 16.46 -4.42 -10.04
N ILE A 262 17.63 -4.35 -9.36
CA ILE A 262 17.93 -3.23 -8.47
C ILE A 262 17.96 -1.92 -9.27
N VAL A 263 18.61 -1.93 -10.43
CA VAL A 263 18.72 -0.76 -11.30
C VAL A 263 17.34 -0.39 -11.85
N ALA A 264 16.59 -1.39 -12.33
CA ALA A 264 15.23 -1.19 -12.84
C ALA A 264 14.29 -0.61 -11.77
N GLY A 265 14.28 -1.18 -10.55
CA GLY A 265 13.47 -0.72 -9.43
C GLY A 265 13.85 0.69 -8.96
N THR A 266 15.15 1.03 -8.95
CA THR A 266 15.62 2.35 -8.57
C THR A 266 15.18 3.41 -9.58
N ILE A 267 15.40 3.17 -10.87
CA ILE A 267 14.98 4.09 -11.94
C ILE A 267 13.46 4.22 -11.96
N ALA A 268 12.74 3.11 -11.90
CA ALA A 268 11.28 3.09 -11.85
C ALA A 268 10.72 3.86 -10.66
N GLY A 269 11.32 3.68 -9.47
CA GLY A 269 10.95 4.39 -8.26
C GLY A 269 11.05 5.91 -8.44
N PHE A 270 12.21 6.35 -8.93
CA PHE A 270 12.48 7.76 -9.19
C PHE A 270 11.58 8.37 -10.28
N VAL A 271 11.37 7.65 -11.39
CA VAL A 271 10.44 8.06 -12.46
C VAL A 271 9.01 8.16 -11.93
N GLY A 272 8.56 7.18 -11.13
CA GLY A 272 7.23 7.18 -10.54
C GLY A 272 6.96 8.39 -9.63
N THR A 273 7.91 8.78 -8.79
CA THR A 273 7.78 10.00 -7.96
C THR A 273 7.69 11.27 -8.80
N ASN A 274 8.42 11.32 -9.92
CA ASN A 274 8.31 12.44 -10.86
C ASN A 274 6.97 12.43 -11.61
N ILE A 275 6.39 11.25 -11.89
CA ILE A 275 5.01 11.12 -12.41
C ILE A 275 4.01 11.69 -11.39
N ASP A 276 4.17 11.39 -10.10
CA ASP A 276 3.32 11.98 -9.05
C ASP A 276 3.36 13.50 -9.09
N SER A 277 4.57 14.07 -9.09
CA SER A 277 4.77 15.52 -9.13
C SER A 277 4.16 16.17 -10.39
N LEU A 278 4.28 15.53 -11.56
CA LEU A 278 3.69 16.01 -12.81
C LEU A 278 2.16 16.00 -12.75
N ILE A 279 1.55 14.92 -12.27
CA ILE A 279 0.10 14.79 -12.15
C ILE A 279 -0.45 15.74 -11.08
N GLY A 280 0.26 15.88 -9.96
CA GLY A 280 -0.04 16.84 -8.91
C GLY A 280 -0.09 18.28 -9.44
N ALA A 281 0.92 18.68 -10.22
CA ALA A 281 0.97 20.02 -10.83
C ALA A 281 -0.13 20.24 -11.88
N ALA A 282 -0.45 19.23 -12.69
CA ALA A 282 -1.34 19.37 -13.85
C ALA A 282 -2.83 19.16 -13.54
N ILE A 283 -3.15 18.20 -12.66
CA ILE A 283 -4.51 17.66 -12.48
C ILE A 283 -5.03 17.86 -11.06
N GLU A 284 -4.22 17.57 -10.04
CA GLU A 284 -4.66 17.65 -8.62
C GLU A 284 -5.03 19.08 -8.22
N ASN A 285 -4.23 20.07 -8.66
CA ASN A 285 -4.52 21.48 -8.44
C ASN A 285 -5.83 21.96 -9.09
N ARG A 286 -6.39 21.19 -10.05
CA ARG A 286 -7.67 21.49 -10.72
C ARG A 286 -8.87 20.82 -10.04
N GLY A 287 -8.66 20.06 -8.96
CA GLY A 287 -9.72 19.38 -8.21
C GLY A 287 -10.33 18.17 -8.91
N VAL A 288 -9.74 17.69 -10.02
CA VAL A 288 -10.23 16.52 -10.77
C VAL A 288 -9.76 15.21 -10.15
N PHE A 289 -8.56 15.20 -9.56
CA PHE A 289 -7.95 14.07 -8.85
C PHE A 289 -7.63 14.48 -7.41
N GLY A 290 -7.72 13.55 -6.47
CA GLY A 290 -7.14 13.72 -5.13
C GLY A 290 -5.84 12.93 -4.99
N ASN A 291 -5.03 13.26 -3.98
CA ASN A 291 -3.74 12.65 -3.65
C ASN A 291 -3.71 11.09 -3.73
N ALA A 292 -4.79 10.41 -3.33
CA ALA A 292 -4.86 8.94 -3.45
C ALA A 292 -4.86 8.45 -4.91
N GLY A 293 -5.46 9.19 -5.83
CA GLY A 293 -5.43 8.88 -7.25
C GLY A 293 -4.08 9.20 -7.88
N THR A 294 -3.44 10.32 -7.50
CA THR A 294 -2.09 10.70 -7.95
C THR A 294 -1.08 9.60 -7.58
N ASN A 295 -1.07 9.19 -6.31
CA ASN A 295 -0.26 8.09 -5.79
C ASN A 295 -0.48 6.75 -6.52
N PHE A 296 -1.75 6.42 -6.83
CA PHE A 296 -2.05 5.21 -7.59
C PHE A 296 -1.44 5.26 -9.00
N VAL A 297 -1.57 6.39 -9.71
CA VAL A 297 -1.00 6.53 -11.05
C VAL A 297 0.52 6.53 -11.00
N ALA A 298 1.12 7.17 -10.00
CA ALA A 298 2.56 7.17 -9.79
C ALA A 298 3.09 5.74 -9.58
N THR A 299 2.52 4.99 -8.63
CA THR A 299 2.95 3.62 -8.34
C THR A 299 2.67 2.66 -9.49
N ALA A 300 1.57 2.83 -10.23
CA ALA A 300 1.31 2.09 -11.46
C ALA A 300 2.33 2.42 -12.56
N GLY A 301 2.63 3.71 -12.76
CA GLY A 301 3.63 4.18 -13.72
C GLY A 301 5.04 3.68 -13.40
N GLY A 302 5.46 3.73 -12.14
CA GLY A 302 6.71 3.15 -11.66
C GLY A 302 6.75 1.63 -11.87
N GLY A 303 5.70 0.91 -11.48
CA GLY A 303 5.59 -0.52 -11.72
C GLY A 303 5.72 -0.91 -13.21
N LEU A 304 5.03 -0.20 -14.10
CA LEU A 304 5.12 -0.40 -15.56
C LEU A 304 6.51 -0.04 -16.10
N CYS A 305 7.14 1.00 -15.58
CA CYS A 305 8.51 1.36 -15.94
C CYS A 305 9.49 0.23 -15.58
N ALA A 306 9.39 -0.34 -14.37
CA ALA A 306 10.22 -1.47 -13.96
C ALA A 306 10.02 -2.69 -14.86
N LEU A 307 8.78 -2.99 -15.25
CA LEU A 307 8.47 -4.05 -16.22
C LEU A 307 9.21 -3.81 -17.54
N LEU A 308 9.04 -2.63 -18.14
CA LEU A 308 9.64 -2.29 -19.43
C LEU A 308 11.17 -2.36 -19.40
N LEU A 309 11.80 -1.93 -18.31
CA LEU A 309 13.25 -1.98 -18.13
C LEU A 309 13.79 -3.42 -18.00
N VAL A 310 12.94 -4.33 -17.53
CA VAL A 310 13.32 -5.73 -17.30
C VAL A 310 13.03 -6.64 -18.49
N LEU A 311 12.08 -6.28 -19.38
CA LEU A 311 11.77 -7.09 -20.57
C LEU A 311 13.02 -7.53 -21.37
N PRO A 312 14.03 -6.66 -21.64
CA PRO A 312 15.22 -7.05 -22.38
C PRO A 312 16.17 -7.99 -21.60
N LEU A 313 15.99 -8.14 -20.29
CA LEU A 313 16.82 -9.00 -19.42
C LEU A 313 16.27 -10.42 -19.32
N GLY A 314 15.03 -10.64 -19.76
CA GLY A 314 14.34 -11.93 -19.75
C GLY A 314 14.35 -12.66 -21.10
N SER A 315 15.10 -12.16 -22.10
CA SER A 315 15.34 -12.80 -23.39
C SER A 315 16.64 -13.58 -23.44
#